data_AF-B8MI24-F1
#
_entry.id   AF-B8MI24-F1
#
_cell.length_a   1.000
_cell.length_b   1.000
_cell.length_c   1.000
_cell.angle_alpha   90.00
_cell.angle_beta   90.00
_cell.angle_gamma   90.00
#
_symmetry.space_group_name_H-M   'P 1'
#
loop_
_entity.id
_entity.type
_entity.pdbx_description
1 polymer ?
#
loop_
_entity_poly.entity_id
_entity_poly.type
_entity_poly.pdbx_seq_one_letter_code
_entity_poly.pdbx_strand_id
1 'polypeptide(L)'
;MAIDATTTRQPNHAEQGTSPSAESSLSLDSAAVALLQFNRHELSYCISDEQRISRPVSPKFDQNTTSKIRSSLAQSPSATQFFTSSEVLQLSSSVQKFFDKICPLFPIICDLAAMTIVSSVISHGYGDNIETCLALLLVAIVKECDTSTLGSGRGDFQYALSILARVHCDFSLEFVQTEILAGIYLYRQFKLMEAWKHIHAGCTTLYVLIQR
;
A
#
# COMPACT_ATOMS: atom_id res chain seq x y z
N MET A 1 29.50 54.56 -53.05
CA MET A 1 29.39 55.23 -51.74
C MET A 1 28.87 54.16 -50.78
N ALA A 2 29.65 53.55 -49.87
CA ALA A 2 30.77 54.06 -49.04
C ALA A 2 30.33 55.33 -48.30
N ILE A 3 30.40 55.48 -46.97
CA ILE A 3 31.22 54.88 -45.89
C ILE A 3 30.35 54.72 -44.60
N ASP A 4 30.72 54.11 -43.46
CA ASP A 4 32.03 53.61 -42.97
C ASP A 4 31.87 52.42 -41.97
N ALA A 5 32.93 52.00 -41.25
CA ALA A 5 32.92 51.01 -40.16
C ALA A 5 33.54 51.55 -38.85
N THR A 6 33.04 51.12 -37.67
CA THR A 6 33.76 51.31 -36.39
C THR A 6 33.30 50.33 -35.28
N THR A 7 34.20 49.41 -34.90
CA THR A 7 34.72 49.17 -33.52
C THR A 7 33.71 49.07 -32.36
N THR A 8 33.70 48.01 -31.54
CA THR A 8 34.69 47.80 -30.44
C THR A 8 34.71 46.35 -29.95
N ARG A 9 35.84 45.90 -29.37
CA ARG A 9 36.13 44.54 -28.89
C ARG A 9 36.64 44.58 -27.42
N GLN A 10 36.53 43.45 -26.70
CA GLN A 10 37.13 43.12 -25.37
C GLN A 10 36.46 43.71 -24.09
N PRO A 11 36.70 43.13 -22.89
CA PRO A 11 36.98 41.71 -22.56
C PRO A 11 36.25 41.15 -21.31
N ASN A 12 36.43 39.85 -21.10
CA ASN A 12 36.30 39.04 -19.86
C ASN A 12 35.93 39.71 -18.51
N HIS A 13 34.88 39.16 -17.88
CA HIS A 13 34.83 38.88 -16.43
C HIS A 13 34.44 37.38 -16.30
N ALA A 14 35.25 36.51 -15.71
CA ALA A 14 35.64 36.39 -14.30
C ALA A 14 34.57 35.68 -13.46
N GLU A 15 34.97 34.56 -12.87
CA GLU A 15 34.15 33.60 -12.13
C GLU A 15 33.56 34.20 -10.83
N GLN A 16 32.36 33.76 -10.45
CA GLN A 16 32.01 33.60 -9.03
C GLN A 16 30.93 32.51 -8.88
N GLY A 17 31.14 31.63 -7.89
CA GLY A 17 30.48 30.33 -7.84
C GLY A 17 29.03 30.38 -7.36
N THR A 18 28.17 29.63 -8.05
CA THR A 18 26.83 29.30 -7.56
C THR A 18 26.91 28.04 -6.70
N SER A 19 26.45 28.15 -5.45
CA SER A 19 26.47 27.05 -4.48
C SER A 19 25.70 25.81 -4.99
N PRO A 20 26.20 24.58 -4.76
CA PRO A 20 25.38 23.40 -4.95
C PRO A 20 24.29 23.40 -3.87
N SER A 21 23.05 23.68 -4.26
CA SER A 21 21.91 23.36 -3.42
C SER A 21 21.87 21.84 -3.27
N ALA A 22 22.07 21.36 -2.04
CA ALA A 22 21.86 19.98 -1.69
C ALA A 22 20.36 19.68 -1.68
N GLU A 23 19.76 19.60 -2.89
CA GLU A 23 18.48 18.94 -3.08
C GLU A 23 18.67 17.48 -2.68
N SER A 24 18.37 17.22 -1.42
CA SER A 24 18.39 15.91 -0.81
C SER A 24 17.22 15.11 -1.38
N SER A 25 17.37 14.66 -2.62
CA SER A 25 16.59 13.60 -3.23
C SER A 25 16.83 12.33 -2.43
N LEU A 26 16.11 12.21 -1.32
CA LEU A 26 15.85 10.96 -0.63
C LEU A 26 15.15 10.05 -1.63
N SER A 27 15.95 9.32 -2.42
CA SER A 27 15.42 8.38 -3.41
C SER A 27 14.48 7.42 -2.69
N LEU A 28 13.32 7.14 -3.31
CA LEU A 28 12.44 6.08 -2.84
C LEU A 28 13.17 4.73 -2.74
N ASP A 29 14.24 4.53 -3.52
CA ASP A 29 15.12 3.37 -3.40
C ASP A 29 15.69 3.24 -1.99
N SER A 30 16.06 4.34 -1.33
CA SER A 30 16.60 4.28 0.04
C SER A 30 15.55 3.83 1.05
N ALA A 31 14.29 4.26 0.90
CA ALA A 31 13.19 3.82 1.77
C ALA A 31 12.75 2.37 1.48
N ALA A 32 12.71 1.97 0.20
CA ALA A 32 12.41 0.59 -0.21
C ALA A 32 13.52 -0.39 0.22
N VAL A 33 14.79 0.00 0.04
CA VAL A 33 15.95 -0.73 0.55
C VAL A 33 15.96 -0.76 2.07
N ALA A 34 15.59 0.32 2.77
CA ALA A 34 15.46 0.31 4.23
C ALA A 34 14.35 -0.65 4.70
N LEU A 35 13.19 -0.70 4.04
CA LEU A 35 12.14 -1.68 4.34
C LEU A 35 12.61 -3.12 4.10
N LEU A 36 13.33 -3.38 3.00
CA LEU A 36 13.90 -4.70 2.69
C LEU A 36 15.05 -5.10 3.63
N GLN A 37 15.90 -4.16 4.02
CA GLN A 37 17.01 -4.39 4.96
C GLN A 37 16.51 -4.55 6.39
N PHE A 38 15.49 -3.80 6.81
CA PHE A 38 14.82 -3.94 8.10
C PHE A 38 14.17 -5.33 8.21
N ASN A 39 13.40 -5.74 7.19
CA ASN A 39 12.89 -7.11 7.10
C ASN A 39 14.01 -8.16 7.18
N ARG A 40 15.15 -7.95 6.50
CA ARG A 40 16.27 -8.89 6.50
C ARG A 40 16.99 -8.99 7.85
N HIS A 41 17.08 -7.92 8.62
CA HIS A 41 17.72 -7.91 9.94
C HIS A 41 16.81 -8.44 11.05
N GLU A 42 15.53 -8.05 11.07
CA GLU A 42 14.55 -8.50 12.06
C GLU A 42 14.17 -9.99 11.88
N LEU A 43 14.01 -10.47 10.64
CA LEU A 43 13.78 -11.89 10.38
C LEU A 43 14.96 -12.76 10.86
N SER A 44 16.19 -12.25 10.77
CA SER A 44 17.37 -12.96 11.28
C SER A 44 17.38 -13.06 12.81
N TYR A 45 16.77 -12.10 13.52
CA TYR A 45 16.63 -12.16 14.98
C TYR A 45 15.48 -13.08 15.40
N CYS A 46 14.31 -12.97 14.77
CA CYS A 46 13.15 -13.80 15.11
C CYS A 46 13.41 -15.31 14.92
N ILE A 47 14.07 -15.70 13.81
CA ILE A 47 14.43 -17.10 13.54
C ILE A 47 15.40 -17.67 14.59
N SER A 48 16.17 -16.82 15.29
CA SER A 48 17.15 -17.26 16.29
C SER A 48 16.53 -17.65 17.65
N ASP A 49 15.38 -17.07 18.02
CA ASP A 49 14.70 -17.37 19.29
C ASP A 49 13.62 -18.47 19.17
N GLU A 50 13.12 -18.76 17.97
CA GLU A 50 12.05 -19.75 17.77
C GLU A 50 12.47 -21.21 18.04
N GLN A 51 13.78 -21.53 18.10
CA GLN A 51 14.26 -22.88 18.44
C GLN A 51 14.18 -23.24 19.94
N ARG A 52 13.62 -22.39 20.82
CA ARG A 52 13.49 -22.67 22.27
C ARG A 52 12.10 -22.98 22.80
N ILE A 53 11.03 -22.88 21.99
CA ILE A 53 9.65 -23.04 22.48
C ILE A 53 8.96 -24.30 21.91
N SER A 54 9.59 -25.46 22.12
CA SER A 54 9.03 -26.77 21.78
C SER A 54 7.95 -27.23 22.77
N ARG A 55 6.79 -26.55 22.82
CA ARG A 55 5.52 -27.12 23.32
C ARG A 55 4.33 -26.56 22.52
N PRO A 56 3.51 -27.42 21.88
CA PRO A 56 2.29 -26.96 21.24
C PRO A 56 1.24 -26.64 22.32
N VAL A 57 1.10 -25.36 22.65
CA VAL A 57 -0.07 -24.87 23.38
C VAL A 57 -1.14 -24.56 22.34
N SER A 58 -2.15 -25.43 22.22
CA SER A 58 -3.30 -25.16 21.35
C SER A 58 -3.96 -23.84 21.78
N PRO A 59 -3.99 -22.80 20.91
CA PRO A 59 -4.64 -21.56 21.26
C PRO A 59 -6.15 -21.79 21.34
N LYS A 60 -6.71 -21.71 22.55
CA LYS A 60 -8.16 -21.58 22.73
C LYS A 60 -8.57 -20.21 22.22
N PHE A 61 -9.03 -20.17 20.97
CA PHE A 61 -9.47 -18.94 20.33
C PHE A 61 -10.87 -18.58 20.82
N ASP A 62 -10.94 -17.74 21.85
CA ASP A 62 -12.21 -17.23 22.38
C ASP A 62 -12.87 -16.29 21.37
N GLN A 63 -13.79 -16.84 20.57
CA GLN A 63 -14.55 -16.12 19.52
C GLN A 63 -15.51 -15.02 20.05
N ASN A 64 -15.42 -14.64 21.32
CA ASN A 64 -16.51 -13.96 22.05
C ASN A 64 -16.28 -12.45 22.31
N THR A 65 -15.18 -11.88 21.81
CA THR A 65 -14.77 -10.49 22.12
C THR A 65 -15.28 -9.45 21.09
N THR A 66 -15.84 -9.88 19.96
CA THR A 66 -16.19 -9.00 18.81
C THR A 66 -17.66 -8.54 18.74
N SER A 67 -18.36 -8.47 19.88
CA SER A 67 -19.82 -8.24 19.92
C SER A 67 -20.28 -6.88 20.49
N LYS A 68 -19.39 -5.99 20.97
CA LYS A 68 -19.79 -4.79 21.75
C LYS A 68 -19.46 -3.40 21.18
N ILE A 69 -19.06 -3.29 19.91
CA ILE A 69 -18.90 -1.99 19.20
C ILE A 69 -19.48 -2.07 17.78
N ARG A 70 -20.79 -2.36 17.66
CA ARG A 70 -21.50 -2.45 16.35
C ARG A 70 -22.85 -1.70 16.30
N SER A 71 -23.07 -0.73 17.19
CA SER A 71 -24.36 -0.04 17.34
C SER A 71 -24.29 1.49 17.17
N SER A 72 -23.83 1.98 16.01
CA SER A 72 -24.07 3.39 15.59
C SER A 72 -23.84 3.73 14.10
N LEU A 73 -23.62 2.77 13.19
CA LEU A 73 -23.66 3.03 11.73
C LEU A 73 -24.73 2.16 11.06
N ALA A 74 -25.97 2.64 11.14
CA ALA A 74 -27.12 2.08 10.43
C ALA A 74 -27.71 3.14 9.48
N GLN A 75 -27.07 3.33 8.34
CA GLN A 75 -27.63 3.93 7.12
C GLN A 75 -26.68 3.66 5.96
N SER A 76 -26.93 2.59 5.21
CA SER A 76 -26.25 2.31 3.94
C SER A 76 -27.29 2.37 2.81
N PRO A 77 -27.30 3.43 1.99
CA PRO A 77 -27.94 3.36 0.69
C PRO A 77 -26.99 2.58 -0.23
N SER A 78 -27.35 1.34 -0.55
CA SER A 78 -26.65 0.51 -1.54
C SER A 78 -26.92 1.00 -2.96
N ALA A 79 -26.51 2.23 -3.24
CA ALA A 79 -26.44 2.80 -4.57
C ALA A 79 -25.18 2.27 -5.26
N THR A 80 -25.35 1.34 -6.18
CA THR A 80 -24.27 0.89 -7.08
C THR A 80 -23.71 2.10 -7.81
N GLN A 81 -22.54 2.59 -7.39
CA GLN A 81 -21.88 3.70 -8.05
C GLN A 81 -21.27 3.20 -9.36
N PHE A 82 -21.88 3.59 -10.47
CA PHE A 82 -21.32 3.36 -11.80
C PHE A 82 -20.10 4.25 -12.00
N PHE A 83 -18.98 3.65 -12.39
CA PHE A 83 -17.76 4.37 -12.68
C PHE A 83 -17.91 5.30 -13.89
N THR A 84 -17.32 6.48 -13.79
CA THR A 84 -16.97 7.26 -14.97
C THR A 84 -15.79 6.60 -15.71
N SER A 85 -15.71 6.81 -17.03
CA SER A 85 -14.57 6.31 -17.82
C SER A 85 -13.21 6.84 -17.34
N SER A 86 -13.17 7.98 -16.62
CA SER A 86 -11.93 8.52 -16.05
C SER A 86 -11.46 7.72 -14.83
N GLU A 87 -12.38 7.35 -13.93
CA GLU A 87 -12.05 6.58 -12.71
C GLU A 87 -11.56 5.17 -13.06
N VAL A 88 -12.15 4.53 -14.08
CA VAL A 88 -11.69 3.23 -14.62
C VAL A 88 -10.23 3.29 -15.05
N LEU A 89 -9.86 4.32 -15.83
CA LEU A 89 -8.48 4.50 -16.31
C LEU A 89 -7.52 4.84 -15.15
N GLN A 90 -7.96 5.62 -14.16
CA GLN A 90 -7.17 5.94 -12.98
C GLN A 90 -6.91 4.72 -12.09
N LEU A 91 -7.91 3.85 -11.90
CA LEU A 91 -7.80 2.63 -11.10
C LEU A 91 -6.76 1.67 -11.72
N SER A 92 -6.93 1.31 -12.99
CA SER A 92 -5.97 0.45 -13.71
C SER A 92 -4.57 1.06 -13.78
N SER A 93 -4.45 2.36 -14.03
CA SER A 93 -3.14 3.04 -14.05
C SER A 93 -2.47 3.06 -12.67
N SER A 94 -3.25 3.24 -11.60
CA SER A 94 -2.72 3.19 -10.23
C SER A 94 -2.23 1.79 -9.87
N VAL A 95 -2.98 0.74 -10.21
CA VAL A 95 -2.56 -0.63 -9.91
C VAL A 95 -1.37 -1.07 -10.77
N GLN A 96 -1.24 -0.62 -12.02
CA GLN A 96 0.00 -0.84 -12.78
C GLN A 96 1.21 -0.21 -12.06
N LYS A 97 1.09 1.05 -11.62
CA LYS A 97 2.15 1.75 -10.85
C LYS A 97 2.51 1.05 -9.54
N PHE A 98 1.61 0.29 -8.93
CA PHE A 98 1.92 -0.53 -7.76
C PHE A 98 3.04 -1.52 -8.08
N PHE A 99 2.92 -2.25 -9.20
CA PHE A 99 3.94 -3.21 -9.60
C PHE A 99 5.23 -2.53 -10.08
N ASP A 100 5.11 -1.42 -10.82
CA ASP A 100 6.27 -0.67 -11.33
C ASP A 100 7.14 -0.10 -10.19
N LYS A 101 6.54 0.36 -9.09
CA LYS A 101 7.25 1.06 -7.98
C LYS A 101 7.42 0.25 -6.71
N ILE A 102 6.53 -0.72 -6.47
CA ILE A 102 6.41 -1.46 -5.20
C ILE A 102 6.62 -2.97 -5.44
N CYS A 103 7.41 -3.27 -6.46
CA CYS A 103 7.93 -4.59 -6.86
C CYS A 103 8.27 -5.57 -5.71
N PRO A 104 8.90 -5.19 -4.57
CA PRO A 104 9.15 -6.14 -3.48
C PRO A 104 7.91 -6.76 -2.81
N LEU A 105 6.69 -6.27 -3.10
CA LEU A 105 5.43 -6.84 -2.56
C LEU A 105 4.83 -7.95 -3.44
N PHE A 106 5.49 -8.34 -4.55
CA PHE A 106 5.10 -9.47 -5.39
C PHE A 106 4.84 -10.81 -4.65
N PRO A 107 5.48 -11.14 -3.50
CA PRO A 107 5.13 -12.35 -2.73
C PRO A 107 3.72 -12.35 -2.13
N ILE A 108 3.06 -11.20 -2.06
CA ILE A 108 1.73 -11.06 -1.46
C ILE A 108 0.66 -11.23 -2.53
N ILE A 109 0.75 -10.50 -3.64
CA ILE A 109 -0.19 -10.55 -4.76
C ILE A 109 0.58 -10.41 -6.09
N CYS A 110 0.24 -11.26 -7.06
CA CYS A 110 0.78 -11.15 -8.41
C CYS A 110 -0.01 -10.14 -9.27
N ASP A 111 0.66 -9.62 -10.28
CA ASP A 111 0.13 -8.69 -11.28
C ASP A 111 -1.15 -9.20 -11.95
N LEU A 112 -1.15 -10.46 -12.41
CA LEU A 112 -2.31 -11.06 -13.06
C LEU A 112 -3.55 -11.13 -12.15
N ALA A 113 -3.37 -11.49 -10.87
CA ALA A 113 -4.46 -11.55 -9.91
C ALA A 113 -5.01 -10.14 -9.60
N ALA A 114 -4.11 -9.18 -9.33
CA ALA A 114 -4.51 -7.79 -9.08
C ALA A 114 -5.23 -7.15 -10.27
N MET A 115 -4.76 -7.38 -11.51
CA MET A 115 -5.43 -6.86 -12.71
C MET A 115 -6.77 -7.57 -12.99
N THR A 116 -6.91 -8.84 -12.61
CA THR A 116 -8.19 -9.56 -12.65
C THR A 116 -9.19 -8.98 -11.63
N ILE A 117 -8.74 -8.73 -10.39
CA ILE A 117 -9.52 -8.05 -9.34
C ILE A 117 -9.97 -6.66 -9.80
N VAL A 118 -9.05 -5.85 -10.34
CA VAL A 118 -9.36 -4.52 -10.88
C VAL A 118 -10.38 -4.59 -12.01
N SER A 119 -10.23 -5.55 -12.94
CA SER A 119 -11.19 -5.77 -14.03
C SER A 119 -12.58 -6.18 -13.52
N SER A 120 -12.63 -6.98 -12.44
CA SER A 120 -13.88 -7.34 -11.75
C SER A 120 -14.54 -6.11 -11.12
N VAL A 121 -13.79 -5.29 -10.38
CA VAL A 121 -14.30 -4.05 -9.77
C VAL A 121 -14.80 -3.08 -10.85
N ILE A 122 -14.03 -2.87 -11.93
CA ILE A 122 -14.43 -2.01 -13.06
C ILE A 122 -15.75 -2.45 -13.69
N SER A 123 -15.96 -3.76 -13.84
CA SER A 123 -17.16 -4.31 -14.50
C SER A 123 -18.39 -4.37 -13.59
N HIS A 124 -18.23 -4.49 -12.27
CA HIS A 124 -19.33 -4.63 -11.31
C HIS A 124 -19.62 -3.37 -10.48
N GLY A 125 -18.73 -2.37 -10.51
CA GLY A 125 -18.76 -1.22 -9.59
C GLY A 125 -18.02 -1.49 -8.28
N TYR A 126 -17.88 -0.45 -7.45
CA TYR A 126 -17.46 -0.65 -6.06
C TYR A 126 -18.56 -1.37 -5.26
N GLY A 127 -18.21 -2.50 -4.66
CA GLY A 127 -19.10 -3.30 -3.82
C GLY A 127 -18.54 -3.54 -2.43
N ASP A 128 -19.38 -4.06 -1.53
CA ASP A 128 -18.95 -4.49 -0.20
C ASP A 128 -18.33 -5.91 -0.26
N ASN A 129 -17.30 -6.08 -1.09
CA ASN A 129 -16.62 -7.36 -1.35
C ASN A 129 -15.08 -7.25 -1.21
N ILE A 130 -14.40 -8.40 -1.16
CA ILE A 130 -12.96 -8.46 -0.86
C ILE A 130 -12.12 -7.92 -2.03
N GLU A 131 -12.60 -8.09 -3.26
CA GLU A 131 -12.00 -7.58 -4.49
C GLU A 131 -11.94 -6.05 -4.50
N THR A 132 -13.03 -5.40 -4.11
CA THR A 132 -13.06 -3.93 -3.93
C THR A 132 -12.09 -3.50 -2.84
N CYS A 133 -12.04 -4.23 -1.72
CA CYS A 133 -11.12 -3.92 -0.63
C CYS A 133 -9.64 -4.02 -1.08
N LEU A 134 -9.27 -5.07 -1.81
CA LEU A 134 -7.93 -5.23 -2.39
C LEU A 134 -7.59 -4.11 -3.36
N ALA A 135 -8.48 -3.81 -4.31
CA ALA A 135 -8.27 -2.75 -5.29
C ALA A 135 -8.04 -1.38 -4.63
N LEU A 136 -8.84 -1.04 -3.62
CA LEU A 136 -8.70 0.21 -2.85
C LEU A 136 -7.39 0.25 -2.05
N LEU A 137 -6.95 -0.86 -1.44
CA LEU A 137 -5.67 -0.91 -0.72
C LEU A 137 -4.47 -0.72 -1.66
N LEU A 138 -4.48 -1.35 -2.84
CA LEU A 138 -3.42 -1.17 -3.84
C LEU A 138 -3.34 0.31 -4.27
N VAL A 139 -4.47 0.95 -4.56
CA VAL A 139 -4.54 2.38 -4.89
C VAL A 139 -4.06 3.26 -3.73
N ALA A 140 -4.50 2.97 -2.49
CA ALA A 140 -4.10 3.72 -1.31
C ALA A 140 -2.58 3.69 -1.09
N ILE A 141 -1.97 2.51 -1.20
CA ILE A 141 -0.52 2.33 -1.06
C ILE A 141 0.22 3.09 -2.17
N VAL A 142 -0.25 3.05 -3.42
CA VAL A 142 0.36 3.79 -4.53
C VAL A 142 0.28 5.30 -4.33
N LYS A 143 -0.90 5.83 -3.96
CA LYS A 143 -1.06 7.26 -3.66
C LYS A 143 -0.08 7.71 -2.57
N GLU A 144 0.06 6.93 -1.50
CA GLU A 144 1.00 7.18 -0.39
C GLU A 144 2.49 7.03 -0.76
N CYS A 145 2.81 6.38 -1.88
CA CYS A 145 4.16 6.31 -2.45
C CYS A 145 4.42 7.41 -3.48
N ASP A 146 3.40 7.84 -4.23
CA ASP A 146 3.53 8.75 -5.37
C ASP A 146 3.56 10.24 -4.97
N THR A 147 2.96 10.61 -3.83
CA THR A 147 2.79 12.02 -3.47
C THR A 147 3.68 12.47 -2.31
N SER A 148 4.29 13.65 -2.46
CA SER A 148 4.92 14.38 -1.34
C SER A 148 3.91 14.84 -0.26
N THR A 149 2.61 14.82 -0.57
CA THR A 149 1.52 15.08 0.38
C THR A 149 1.15 13.81 1.16
N LEU A 150 1.62 13.72 2.41
CA LEU A 150 1.21 12.69 3.37
C LEU A 150 -0.33 12.54 3.44
N GLY A 151 -0.81 11.30 3.35
CA GLY A 151 -2.22 10.93 3.52
C GLY A 151 -3.08 11.02 2.26
N SER A 152 -2.52 11.16 1.06
CA SER A 152 -3.28 11.15 -0.20
C SER A 152 -4.03 9.83 -0.45
N GLY A 153 -3.54 8.70 0.07
CA GLY A 153 -4.22 7.39 0.02
C GLY A 153 -5.21 7.14 1.17
N ARG A 154 -5.31 8.07 2.14
CA ARG A 154 -6.05 7.83 3.39
C ARG A 154 -7.55 7.60 3.19
N GLY A 155 -8.16 8.30 2.22
CA GLY A 155 -9.59 8.14 1.92
C GLY A 155 -9.92 6.73 1.44
N ASP A 156 -9.19 6.25 0.44
CA ASP A 156 -9.37 4.89 -0.11
C ASP A 156 -9.06 3.83 0.94
N PHE A 157 -8.01 4.04 1.76
CA PHE A 157 -7.67 3.14 2.87
C PHE A 157 -8.79 3.05 3.93
N GLN A 158 -9.36 4.19 4.34
CA GLN A 158 -10.48 4.19 5.30
C GLN A 158 -11.72 3.52 4.72
N TYR A 159 -11.98 3.69 3.41
CA TYR A 159 -13.09 3.01 2.74
C TYR A 159 -12.85 1.50 2.66
N ALA A 160 -11.64 1.06 2.29
CA ALA A 160 -11.24 -0.35 2.29
C ALA A 160 -11.43 -0.99 3.68
N LEU A 161 -10.92 -0.39 4.76
CA LEU A 161 -11.14 -0.89 6.12
C LEU A 161 -12.63 -0.98 6.50
N SER A 162 -13.46 -0.05 6.02
CA SER A 162 -14.91 -0.11 6.26
C SER A 162 -15.57 -1.30 5.56
N ILE A 163 -15.06 -1.71 4.39
CA ILE A 163 -15.50 -2.91 3.66
C ILE A 163 -14.99 -4.16 4.37
N LEU A 164 -13.69 -4.24 4.69
CA LEU A 164 -13.08 -5.36 5.42
C LEU A 164 -13.79 -5.67 6.75
N ALA A 165 -14.24 -4.65 7.48
CA ALA A 165 -14.98 -4.84 8.75
C ALA A 165 -16.43 -5.36 8.58
N ARG A 166 -16.94 -5.39 7.35
CA ARG A 166 -18.29 -5.86 6.96
C ARG A 166 -18.27 -7.17 6.18
N VAL A 167 -17.26 -7.38 5.34
CA VAL A 167 -16.96 -8.67 4.70
C VAL A 167 -16.73 -9.72 5.79
N HIS A 168 -17.29 -10.92 5.61
CA HIS A 168 -17.06 -12.00 6.55
C HIS A 168 -15.62 -12.50 6.45
N CYS A 169 -15.07 -13.02 7.56
CA CYS A 169 -13.76 -13.66 7.53
C CYS A 169 -13.88 -15.01 6.83
N ASP A 170 -13.91 -14.95 5.51
CA ASP A 170 -13.78 -16.10 4.64
C ASP A 170 -12.30 -16.49 4.65
N PHE A 171 -12.03 -17.76 4.96
CA PHE A 171 -10.68 -18.31 4.90
C PHE A 171 -10.28 -18.42 3.42
N SER A 172 -9.84 -17.31 2.84
CA SER A 172 -9.44 -17.16 1.44
C SER A 172 -8.09 -16.44 1.33
N LEU A 173 -7.41 -16.61 0.19
CA LEU A 173 -6.12 -15.96 -0.04
C LEU A 173 -6.28 -14.44 -0.19
N GLU A 174 -7.39 -14.01 -0.76
CA GLU A 174 -7.78 -12.61 -0.95
C GLU A 174 -7.94 -11.91 0.42
N PHE A 175 -8.53 -12.59 1.41
CA PHE A 175 -8.63 -12.06 2.77
C PHE A 175 -7.25 -11.90 3.42
N VAL A 176 -6.39 -12.92 3.30
CA VAL A 176 -4.98 -12.84 3.76
C VAL A 176 -4.26 -11.65 3.12
N GLN A 177 -4.34 -11.52 1.79
CA GLN A 177 -3.73 -10.41 1.05
C GLN A 177 -4.24 -9.05 1.53
N THR A 178 -5.54 -8.94 1.78
CA THR A 178 -6.18 -7.71 2.27
C THR A 178 -5.63 -7.30 3.64
N GLU A 179 -5.58 -8.25 4.57
CA GLU A 179 -5.01 -8.03 5.92
C GLU A 179 -3.52 -7.63 5.85
N ILE A 180 -2.70 -8.35 5.06
CA ILE A 180 -1.28 -8.01 4.92
C ILE A 180 -1.08 -6.62 4.27
N LEU A 181 -1.82 -6.28 3.21
CA LEU A 181 -1.73 -4.97 2.56
C LEU A 181 -2.22 -3.84 3.48
N ALA A 182 -3.27 -4.05 4.27
CA ALA A 182 -3.72 -3.09 5.27
C ALA A 182 -2.64 -2.87 6.36
N GLY A 183 -2.00 -3.94 6.81
CA GLY A 183 -0.86 -3.89 7.72
C GLY A 183 0.31 -3.08 7.17
N ILE A 184 0.67 -3.28 5.90
CA ILE A 184 1.74 -2.53 5.21
C ILE A 184 1.42 -1.04 5.11
N TYR A 185 0.19 -0.68 4.74
CA TYR A 185 -0.23 0.73 4.70
C TYR A 185 -0.10 1.39 6.08
N LEU A 186 -0.57 0.72 7.14
CA LEU A 186 -0.48 1.20 8.52
C LEU A 186 0.97 1.30 9.02
N TYR A 187 1.83 0.36 8.63
CA TYR A 187 3.26 0.39 8.97
C TYR A 187 3.95 1.62 8.37
N ARG A 188 3.67 1.95 7.11
CA ARG A 188 4.15 3.19 6.46
C ARG A 188 3.64 4.46 7.14
N GLN A 189 2.48 4.40 7.80
CA GLN A 189 1.91 5.48 8.62
C GLN A 189 2.45 5.50 10.07
N PHE A 190 3.48 4.71 10.38
CA PHE A 190 4.06 4.51 11.73
C PHE A 190 3.05 4.01 12.79
N LYS A 191 1.94 3.40 12.37
CA LYS A 191 0.90 2.82 13.24
C LYS A 191 1.19 1.36 13.55
N LEU A 192 2.28 1.13 14.27
CA LEU A 192 2.86 -0.21 14.48
C LEU A 192 1.89 -1.20 15.14
N MET A 193 1.08 -0.75 16.11
CA MET A 193 0.16 -1.64 16.84
C MET A 193 -1.05 -2.04 15.99
N GLU A 194 -1.55 -1.15 15.13
CA GLU A 194 -2.59 -1.46 14.16
C GLU A 194 -2.05 -2.34 13.04
N ALA A 195 -0.86 -2.02 12.51
CA ALA A 195 -0.17 -2.82 11.50
C ALA A 195 0.04 -4.27 11.97
N TRP A 196 0.53 -4.45 13.20
CA TRP A 196 0.74 -5.77 13.80
C TRP A 196 -0.55 -6.60 13.90
N LYS A 197 -1.68 -5.99 14.28
CA LYS A 197 -2.97 -6.69 14.36
C LYS A 197 -3.39 -7.25 13.00
N HIS A 198 -3.28 -6.45 11.95
CA HIS A 198 -3.60 -6.85 10.58
C HIS A 198 -2.62 -7.92 10.05
N ILE A 199 -1.32 -7.74 10.25
CA ILE A 199 -0.29 -8.74 9.86
C ILE A 199 -0.55 -10.08 10.57
N HIS A 200 -0.80 -10.05 11.89
CA HIS A 200 -1.10 -11.25 12.67
C HIS A 200 -2.40 -11.93 12.21
N ALA A 201 -3.45 -11.17 11.89
CA ALA A 201 -4.70 -11.70 11.35
C ALA A 201 -4.48 -12.40 10.00
N GLY A 202 -3.79 -11.75 9.07
CA GLY A 202 -3.43 -12.34 7.77
C GLY A 202 -2.61 -13.63 7.92
N CYS A 203 -1.54 -13.61 8.73
CA CYS A 203 -0.71 -14.79 8.98
C CYS A 203 -1.49 -15.93 9.66
N THR A 204 -2.39 -15.62 10.60
CA THR A 204 -3.24 -16.62 11.26
C THR A 204 -4.19 -17.28 10.25
N THR A 205 -4.85 -16.50 9.41
CA THR A 205 -5.73 -17.00 8.36
C THR A 205 -4.97 -17.84 7.33
N LEU A 206 -3.76 -17.42 6.94
CA LEU A 206 -2.89 -18.16 6.03
C LEU A 206 -2.44 -19.50 6.62
N TYR A 207 -2.10 -19.54 7.91
CA TYR A 207 -1.76 -20.78 8.60
C TYR A 207 -2.93 -21.76 8.62
N VAL A 208 -4.15 -21.28 8.92
CA VAL A 208 -5.37 -22.12 8.88
C VAL A 208 -5.69 -22.60 7.47
N LEU A 209 -5.41 -21.81 6.43
CA LEU A 209 -5.53 -22.21 5.03
C LEU A 209 -4.56 -23.33 4.66
N ILE A 210 -3.29 -23.24 5.07
CA ILE A 210 -2.25 -24.24 4.76
C ILE A 210 -2.50 -25.57 5.50
N GLN A 211 -3.26 -25.57 6.60
CA GLN A 211 -3.61 -26.77 7.37
C GLN A 211 -4.80 -27.58 6.84
N ARG A 212 -5.51 -27.09 5.81
CA ARG A 212 -6.71 -27.74 5.25
C ARG A 212 -6.38 -28.56 3.99
#